data_AF-A0A367LTZ3-F1
#
_entry.id   AF-A0A367LTZ3-F1
#
_cell.length_a   1.000
_cell.length_b   1.000
_cell.length_c   1.000
_cell.angle_alpha   90.00
_cell.angle_beta   90.00
_cell.angle_gamma   90.00
#
_symmetry.space_group_name_H-M   'P 1'
#
loop_
_entity.id
_entity.type
_entity.pdbx_description
1 polymer ?
#
loop_
_entity_poly.entity_id
_entity_poly.type
_entity_poly.pdbx_seq_one_letter_code
_entity_poly.pdbx_strand_id
1 'polypeptide(L)'
;ERQARVQTLAEAPNLQGRENGRRRTLSAPRKGAIKPGNLVTYRQIPVGKGVDLALGEQADRVLISILIEPRYVPLVRTGSRFWNA
;
A
#
# COMPACT_ATOMS: atom_id res chain seq x y z
N GLU A 1 3.57 11.32 41.07
CA GLU A 1 2.55 10.26 40.87
C GLU A 1 2.70 9.66 39.48
N ARG A 2 2.71 8.33 39.35
CA ARG A 2 2.86 7.61 38.08
C ARG A 2 1.47 7.17 37.60
N GLN A 3 0.92 7.80 36.57
CA GLN A 3 -0.24 7.26 35.87
C GLN A 3 0.21 6.54 34.60
N ALA A 4 0.47 5.22 34.72
CA ALA A 4 0.72 4.34 33.59
C ALA A 4 -0.58 3.61 33.23
N ARG A 5 -1.55 4.34 32.64
CA ARG A 5 -2.76 3.71 32.10
C ARG A 5 -2.46 3.21 30.69
N VAL A 6 -2.00 1.97 30.60
CA VAL A 6 -1.72 1.32 29.32
C VAL A 6 -3.04 0.77 28.77
N GLN A 7 -3.58 1.41 27.73
CA GLN A 7 -4.68 0.83 26.95
C GLN A 7 -4.08 -0.19 26.00
N THR A 8 -4.37 -1.47 26.22
CA THR A 8 -4.07 -2.52 25.26
C THR A 8 -5.01 -2.35 24.06
N LEU A 9 -4.52 -1.86 22.93
CA LEU A 9 -5.25 -1.98 21.67
C LEU A 9 -5.41 -3.48 21.38
N ALA A 10 -6.65 -3.93 21.15
CA ALA A 10 -6.96 -5.31 20.79
C ALA A 10 -6.39 -5.71 19.42
N GLU A 11 -6.05 -4.71 18.60
CA GLU A 11 -5.41 -4.89 17.30
C GLU A 11 -3.91 -4.61 17.44
N ALA A 12 -3.09 -5.53 16.93
CA ALA A 12 -1.65 -5.33 16.88
C ALA A 12 -1.38 -3.95 16.25
N PRO A 13 -0.53 -3.11 16.86
CA PRO A 13 -0.21 -1.82 16.26
C PRO A 13 0.29 -2.11 14.86
N ASN A 14 -0.39 -1.56 13.85
CA ASN A 14 -0.03 -1.76 12.46
C ASN A 14 1.46 -1.44 12.31
N LEU A 15 2.31 -2.48 12.25
CA LEU A 15 3.77 -2.37 12.09
C LEU A 15 4.14 -1.75 10.73
N GLN A 16 3.14 -1.35 9.94
CA GLN A 16 3.20 -0.63 8.68
C GLN A 16 4.09 0.64 8.75
N GLY A 17 4.36 1.18 9.94
CA GLY A 17 5.30 2.30 10.14
C GLY A 17 6.79 1.91 10.20
N ARG A 18 7.14 0.60 10.25
CA ARG A 18 8.54 0.12 10.30
C ARG A 18 9.06 -0.43 8.97
N GLU A 19 8.19 -0.70 8.00
CA GLU A 19 8.64 -0.97 6.65
C GLU A 19 9.06 0.39 6.05
N ASN A 20 10.36 0.68 5.99
CA ASN A 20 10.97 1.89 5.39
C ASN A 20 10.63 2.11 3.89
N GLY A 21 9.68 1.35 3.37
CA GLY A 21 9.17 1.44 2.02
C GLY A 21 8.27 2.65 1.82
N ARG A 22 8.07 3.01 0.56
CA ARG A 22 7.26 4.17 0.19
C ARG A 22 5.86 3.70 -0.18
N ARG A 23 4.88 4.07 0.64
CA ARG A 23 3.47 3.78 0.37
C ARG A 23 2.94 4.70 -0.73
N ARG A 24 2.10 4.12 -1.59
CA ARG A 24 1.37 4.82 -2.66
C ARG A 24 -0.06 4.34 -2.72
N THR A 25 -0.96 5.25 -3.06
CA THR A 25 -2.35 4.93 -3.34
C THR A 25 -2.59 5.16 -4.82
N LEU A 26 -2.99 4.12 -5.53
CA LEU A 26 -3.39 4.17 -6.92
C LEU A 26 -4.91 4.25 -6.98
N SER A 27 -5.45 5.04 -7.91
CA SER A 27 -6.89 5.12 -8.16
C SER A 27 -7.20 4.48 -9.51
N ALA A 28 -8.18 3.59 -9.53
CA ALA A 28 -8.66 2.95 -10.76
C ALA A 28 -10.19 2.87 -10.74
N PRO A 29 -10.87 2.89 -11.90
CA PRO A 29 -12.33 2.76 -11.95
C PRO A 29 -12.83 1.38 -11.48
N ARG A 30 -11.97 0.36 -11.46
CA ARG A 30 -12.28 -1.00 -11.02
C ARG A 30 -11.04 -1.70 -10.48
N LYS A 31 -11.22 -2.64 -9.54
CA LYS A 31 -10.12 -3.42 -8.95
C LYS A 31 -9.48 -4.43 -9.93
N GLY A 32 -10.24 -4.90 -10.91
CA GLY A 32 -9.80 -5.99 -11.80
C GLY A 32 -9.46 -7.28 -11.02
N ALA A 33 -8.38 -7.95 -11.42
CA ALA A 33 -7.87 -9.18 -10.80
C ALA A 33 -6.89 -8.91 -9.63
N ILE A 34 -6.76 -7.67 -9.18
CA ILE A 34 -5.83 -7.28 -8.11
C ILE A 34 -6.38 -7.76 -6.76
N LYS A 35 -5.50 -8.36 -5.96
CA LYS A 35 -5.76 -8.79 -4.59
C LYS A 35 -4.67 -8.24 -3.66
N PRO A 36 -4.97 -8.02 -2.36
CA PRO A 36 -3.93 -7.79 -1.37
C PRO A 36 -2.91 -8.94 -1.41
N GLY A 37 -1.62 -8.60 -1.35
CA GLY A 37 -0.52 -9.55 -1.50
C GLY A 37 0.03 -9.67 -2.93
N ASN A 38 -0.66 -9.18 -3.96
CA ASN A 38 -0.11 -9.19 -5.33
C ASN A 38 1.20 -8.39 -5.40
N LEU A 39 2.16 -8.89 -6.18
CA LEU A 39 3.44 -8.24 -6.37
C LEU A 39 3.31 -7.04 -7.30
N VAL A 40 3.96 -5.94 -6.94
CA VAL A 40 4.19 -4.82 -7.84
C VAL A 40 5.51 -5.10 -8.54
N THR A 41 5.48 -5.21 -9.87
CA THR A 41 6.67 -5.52 -10.67
C THR A 41 7.09 -4.35 -11.52
N TYR A 42 8.40 -4.17 -11.69
CA TYR A 42 8.99 -3.30 -12.69
C TYR A 42 9.93 -4.14 -13.56
N ARG A 43 9.70 -4.18 -14.89
CA ARG A 43 10.45 -5.06 -15.81
C ARG A 43 10.49 -6.53 -15.35
N GLN A 44 9.34 -7.07 -14.91
CA GLN A 44 9.20 -8.44 -14.37
C GLN A 44 9.95 -8.70 -13.04
N ILE A 45 10.58 -7.68 -12.44
CA ILE A 45 11.25 -7.79 -11.14
C ILE A 45 10.28 -7.33 -10.04
N PRO A 46 10.07 -8.10 -8.96
CA PRO A 46 9.27 -7.64 -7.83
C PRO A 46 9.95 -6.47 -7.14
N VAL A 47 9.23 -5.36 -7.02
CA VAL A 47 9.70 -4.12 -6.38
C VAL A 47 8.85 -3.67 -5.20
N GLY A 48 7.75 -4.38 -4.96
CA GLY A 48 6.80 -4.07 -3.90
C GLY A 48 5.63 -5.03 -3.88
N LYS A 49 4.63 -4.71 -3.04
CA LYS A 49 3.42 -5.51 -2.83
C LYS A 49 2.19 -4.62 -2.70
N GLY A 50 1.04 -5.09 -3.18
CA GLY A 50 -0.27 -4.52 -2.86
C GLY A 50 -0.61 -4.84 -1.42
N VAL A 51 -0.89 -3.82 -0.61
CA VAL A 51 -1.15 -4.01 0.82
C VAL A 51 -2.63 -3.99 1.14
N ASP A 52 -3.42 -3.18 0.43
CA ASP A 52 -4.83 -2.98 0.78
C ASP A 52 -5.66 -2.48 -0.41
N LEU A 53 -6.97 -2.75 -0.36
CA LEU A 53 -7.97 -2.31 -1.34
C LEU A 53 -9.13 -1.65 -0.62
N ALA A 54 -9.43 -0.40 -0.98
CA ALA A 54 -10.58 0.34 -0.48
C ALA A 54 -11.42 0.87 -1.64
N LEU A 55 -12.69 1.19 -1.36
CA LEU A 55 -13.50 2.00 -2.28
C LEU A 55 -13.19 3.48 -2.03
N GLY A 56 -13.24 4.29 -3.10
CA GLY A 56 -13.27 5.74 -2.94
C GLY A 56 -14.52 6.18 -2.19
N GLU A 57 -14.50 7.38 -1.61
CA GLU A 57 -15.60 7.87 -0.78
C GLU A 57 -16.96 7.86 -1.49
N GLN A 58 -16.97 8.08 -2.81
CA GLN A 58 -18.16 8.08 -3.65
C GLN A 58 -18.46 6.71 -4.28
N ALA A 59 -17.72 5.66 -3.91
CA ALA A 59 -17.78 4.31 -4.47
C ALA A 59 -17.62 4.23 -6.01
N ASP A 60 -17.13 5.31 -6.64
CA ASP A 60 -16.93 5.43 -8.09
C ASP A 60 -15.59 4.86 -8.57
N ARG A 61 -14.67 4.63 -7.63
CA ARG A 61 -13.31 4.17 -7.87
C ARG A 61 -12.84 3.22 -6.79
N VAL A 62 -11.81 2.47 -7.11
CA VAL A 62 -11.07 1.62 -6.17
C VAL A 62 -9.72 2.27 -5.89
N LEU A 63 -9.43 2.41 -4.60
CA LEU A 63 -8.15 2.86 -4.08
C LEU A 63 -7.29 1.63 -3.75
N ILE A 64 -6.17 1.50 -4.44
CA ILE A 64 -5.24 0.39 -4.28
C ILE A 64 -4.03 0.92 -3.54
N SER A 65 -3.85 0.49 -2.30
CA SER A 65 -2.63 0.80 -1.54
C SER A 65 -1.52 -0.17 -1.94
N ILE A 66 -0.38 0.36 -2.34
CA ILE A 66 0.84 -0.40 -2.61
C ILE A 66 1.97 0.07 -1.71
N LEU A 67 2.86 -0.85 -1.39
CA LEU A 67 4.10 -0.58 -0.68
C LEU A 67 5.28 -0.95 -1.58
N ILE A 68 6.12 0.04 -1.85
CA ILE A 68 7.36 -0.13 -2.62
C ILE A 68 8.51 -0.28 -1.65
N GLU A 69 9.39 -1.24 -1.88
CA GLU A 69 10.56 -1.42 -1.02
C GLU A 69 11.48 -0.18 -1.06
N PRO A 70 12.18 0.14 0.04
CA PRO A 70 13.04 1.33 0.15
C PRO A 70 14.06 1.43 -1.01
N ARG A 71 14.65 0.28 -1.39
CA ARG A 71 15.66 0.19 -2.47
C ARG A 71 15.13 0.59 -3.85
N TYR A 72 13.82 0.52 -4.08
CA TYR A 72 13.16 0.80 -5.36
C TYR A 72 12.39 2.12 -5.36
N VAL A 73 12.38 2.86 -4.26
CA VAL A 73 11.74 4.18 -4.15
C VAL A 73 12.10 5.14 -5.29
N PRO A 74 13.35 5.23 -5.77
CA PRO A 74 13.72 6.13 -6.87
C PRO A 74 13.06 5.80 -8.22
N LEU A 75 12.50 4.58 -8.38
CA LEU A 75 11.83 4.13 -9.59
C LEU A 75 10.41 4.72 -9.72
N VAL A 76 9.77 5.05 -8.59
CA VAL A 76 8.40 5.59 -8.58
C VAL A 76 8.44 7.11 -8.53
N ARG A 77 8.19 7.73 -9.68
CA ARG A 77 8.28 9.17 -9.91
C ARG A 77 6.92 9.75 -10.29
N THR A 78 6.83 11.07 -10.26
CA THR A 78 5.70 11.81 -10.84
C THR A 78 5.63 11.48 -12.34
N GLY A 79 4.56 10.81 -12.77
CA GLY A 79 4.41 10.32 -14.15
C GLY A 79 4.57 8.79 -14.33
N SER A 80 4.94 8.05 -13.29
CA SER A 80 4.91 6.59 -13.34
C SER A 80 3.49 6.09 -13.64
N ARG A 81 3.36 5.23 -14.64
CA ARG A 81 2.09 4.58 -14.99
C ARG A 81 2.09 3.17 -14.43
N PHE A 82 0.99 2.80 -13.79
CA PHE A 82 0.73 1.45 -13.30
C PHE A 82 -0.36 0.84 -14.16
N TRP A 83 -0.20 -0.42 -14.56
CA TRP A 83 -1.18 -1.16 -15.33
C TRP A 83 -1.31 -2.58 -14.78
N ASN A 84 -2.48 -3.17 -14.98
CA ASN A 84 -2.70 -4.58 -14.72
C ASN A 84 -2.08 -5.38 -15.87
N ALA A 85 -1.27 -6.39 -15.57
CA ALA A 85 -0.62 -7.27 -16.54
C ALA A 85 -1.31 -8.64 -16.54
#